data_AF-A0A4P7R5N6-F1
#
_entry.id   AF-A0A4P7R5N6-F1
#
_cell.length_a   1.000
_cell.length_b   1.000
_cell.length_c   1.000
_cell.angle_alpha   90.00
_cell.angle_beta   90.00
_cell.angle_gamma   90.00
#
_symmetry.space_group_name_H-M   'P 1'
#
loop_
_entity.id
_entity.type
_entity.pdbx_description
1 polymer ?
#
loop_
_entity_poly.entity_id
_entity_poly.type
_entity_poly.pdbx_seq_one_letter_code
_entity_poly.pdbx_strand_id
1 'polypeptide(L)'
;MTADIRKTSPPVSMRGKEMDAVRLLFVAGLLGLVVGVLFILVQPFFGMDTLTSRHAAAYQQLGGWSATPALLMAWFAHLAVSLVYGLMCGLVVMAVSRMPMIALWTLAFTWVTTVIAPPANALIVQLVSYQQLDAGKLPGLNFNFDEKLALHLVVFAAIIGPLYVYRKMNPVGRSDAT
;
A
#
# COMPACT_ATOMS: atom_id res chain seq x y z
N MET A 1 -15.00 -39.27 33.02
CA MET A 1 -14.37 -37.97 33.35
C MET A 1 -14.22 -37.21 32.04
N THR A 2 -15.28 -36.52 31.61
CA THR A 2 -15.35 -35.79 30.34
C THR A 2 -15.12 -34.31 30.64
N ALA A 3 -14.01 -33.76 30.13
CA ALA A 3 -13.69 -32.34 30.29
C ALA A 3 -14.70 -31.50 29.51
N ASP A 4 -15.48 -30.69 30.23
CA ASP A 4 -16.36 -29.65 29.69
C ASP A 4 -15.49 -28.52 29.13
N ILE A 5 -15.18 -28.57 27.83
CA ILE A 5 -14.51 -27.47 27.12
C ILE A 5 -15.57 -26.41 26.84
N ARG A 6 -15.86 -25.57 27.84
CA ARG A 6 -16.57 -24.31 27.60
C ARG A 6 -15.69 -23.42 26.74
N LYS A 7 -16.05 -23.30 25.46
CA LYS A 7 -15.62 -22.19 24.61
C LYS A 7 -16.13 -20.89 25.25
N THR A 8 -15.31 -20.28 26.11
CA THR A 8 -15.58 -18.95 26.63
C THR A 8 -15.48 -17.97 25.48
N SER A 9 -16.61 -17.36 25.11
CA SER A 9 -16.62 -16.25 24.18
C SER A 9 -15.79 -15.11 24.78
N PRO A 10 -15.02 -14.36 23.97
CA PRO A 10 -14.20 -13.27 24.49
C PRO A 10 -15.09 -12.22 25.19
N PRO A 11 -14.59 -11.59 26.26
CA PRO A 11 -15.34 -10.57 26.98
C PRO A 11 -15.71 -9.41 26.04
N VAL A 12 -16.90 -8.83 26.24
CA VAL A 12 -17.50 -7.80 25.38
C VAL A 12 -16.56 -6.61 25.09
N SER A 13 -15.67 -6.28 26.03
CA SER A 13 -14.67 -5.21 25.87
C SER A 13 -13.58 -5.52 24.84
N MET A 14 -13.23 -6.79 24.63
CA MET A 14 -12.29 -7.18 23.56
C MET A 14 -12.93 -7.12 22.19
N ARG A 15 -14.22 -7.51 22.09
CA ARG A 15 -14.99 -7.44 20.84
C ARG A 15 -15.12 -6.01 20.30
N GLY A 16 -15.24 -5.01 21.18
CA GLY A 16 -15.27 -3.59 20.80
C GLY A 16 -13.96 -3.11 20.17
N LYS A 17 -12.82 -3.42 20.80
CA LYS A 17 -11.49 -3.02 20.31
C LYS A 17 -11.12 -3.68 18.99
N GLU A 18 -11.46 -4.97 18.83
CA GLU A 18 -11.28 -5.69 17.57
C GLU A 18 -12.07 -5.04 16.43
N MET A 19 -13.32 -4.65 16.69
CA MET A 19 -14.18 -4.04 15.68
C MET A 19 -13.66 -2.65 15.25
N ASP A 20 -13.08 -1.88 16.17
CA ASP A 20 -12.47 -0.57 15.86
C ASP A 20 -11.18 -0.71 15.05
N ALA A 21 -10.35 -1.72 15.35
CA ALA A 21 -9.16 -2.05 14.57
C ALA A 21 -9.51 -2.49 13.15
N VAL A 22 -10.52 -3.36 13.00
CA VAL A 22 -11.02 -3.80 11.69
C VAL A 22 -11.57 -2.62 10.88
N ARG A 23 -12.34 -1.72 11.51
CA ARG A 23 -12.84 -0.50 10.85
C ARG A 23 -11.71 0.40 10.36
N LEU A 24 -10.68 0.62 11.19
CA LEU A 24 -9.54 1.43 10.78
C LEU A 24 -8.80 0.80 9.60
N LEU A 25 -8.53 -0.51 9.64
CA LEU A 25 -7.88 -1.22 8.54
C LEU A 25 -8.72 -1.18 7.26
N PHE A 26 -10.04 -1.29 7.37
CA PHE A 26 -10.94 -1.16 6.23
C PHE A 26 -10.86 0.23 5.60
N VAL A 27 -10.95 1.29 6.42
CA VAL A 27 -10.78 2.69 5.97
C VAL A 27 -9.41 2.90 5.35
N ALA A 28 -8.36 2.33 5.94
CA ALA A 28 -7.00 2.41 5.44
C ALA A 28 -6.84 1.74 4.07
N GLY A 29 -7.45 0.57 3.88
CA GLY A 29 -7.47 -0.11 2.59
C GLY A 29 -8.21 0.69 1.51
N LEU A 30 -9.39 1.23 1.83
CA LEU A 30 -10.15 2.08 0.91
C LEU A 30 -9.37 3.35 0.55
N LEU A 31 -8.74 4.00 1.53
CA LEU A 31 -7.95 5.19 1.28
C LEU A 31 -6.73 4.88 0.41
N GLY A 32 -6.08 3.73 0.62
CA GLY A 32 -5.03 3.23 -0.25
C GLY A 32 -5.49 3.11 -1.70
N LEU A 33 -6.66 2.51 -1.95
CA LEU A 33 -7.23 2.40 -3.30
C LEU A 33 -7.50 3.76 -3.93
N VAL A 34 -8.16 4.68 -3.19
CA VAL A 34 -8.48 6.03 -3.69
C VAL A 34 -7.21 6.80 -4.02
N VAL A 35 -6.23 6.81 -3.12
CA VAL A 35 -4.95 7.50 -3.33
C VAL A 35 -4.17 6.85 -4.48
N GLY A 36 -4.24 5.53 -4.64
CA GLY A 36 -3.64 4.81 -5.78
C GLY A 36 -4.21 5.25 -7.13
N VAL A 37 -5.53 5.43 -7.23
CA VAL A 37 -6.15 5.98 -8.44
C VAL A 37 -5.66 7.41 -8.69
N LEU A 38 -5.69 8.27 -7.65
CA LEU A 38 -5.22 9.66 -7.77
C LEU A 38 -3.75 9.74 -8.16
N PHE A 39 -2.91 8.86 -7.62
CA PHE A 39 -1.50 8.76 -7.97
C PHE A 39 -1.30 8.53 -9.46
N ILE A 40 -2.01 7.56 -10.06
CA ILE A 40 -1.95 7.31 -11.51
C ILE A 40 -2.36 8.56 -12.29
N LEU A 41 -3.44 9.23 -11.88
CA LEU A 41 -3.98 10.41 -12.58
C LEU A 41 -3.06 11.63 -12.46
N VAL A 42 -2.24 11.72 -11.40
CA VAL A 42 -1.37 12.87 -11.14
C VAL A 42 0.01 12.73 -11.82
N GLN A 43 0.45 11.52 -12.15
CA GLN A 43 1.76 11.27 -12.79
C GLN A 43 2.06 12.13 -14.04
N PRO A 44 1.09 12.39 -14.95
CA PRO A 44 1.32 13.27 -16.09
C PRO A 44 1.72 14.71 -15.72
N PHE A 45 1.29 15.22 -14.56
CA PHE A 45 1.71 16.55 -14.08
C PHE A 45 3.18 16.60 -13.66
N PHE A 46 3.82 15.44 -13.52
CA PHE A 46 5.26 15.29 -13.28
C PHE A 46 6.02 14.93 -14.57
N GLY A 47 5.41 15.08 -15.75
CA GLY A 47 6.04 14.76 -17.04
C GLY A 47 6.21 13.26 -17.28
N MET A 48 5.50 12.40 -16.55
CA MET A 48 5.59 10.95 -16.69
C MET A 48 4.34 10.35 -17.34
N ASP A 49 4.54 9.33 -18.16
CA ASP A 49 3.46 8.41 -18.53
C ASP A 49 2.87 7.74 -17.28
N THR A 50 1.56 7.48 -17.34
CA THR A 50 0.89 6.75 -16.26
C THR A 50 1.54 5.39 -16.05
N LEU A 51 1.62 4.95 -14.80
CA LEU A 51 2.21 3.66 -14.48
C LEU A 51 1.44 2.53 -15.16
N THR A 52 0.12 2.69 -15.28
CA THR A 52 -0.75 1.74 -15.94
C THR A 52 -0.50 1.66 -17.45
N SER A 53 -0.23 2.79 -18.13
CA SER A 53 0.13 2.75 -19.56
C SER A 53 1.49 2.10 -19.78
N ARG A 54 2.49 2.41 -18.94
CA ARG A 54 3.83 1.79 -19.00
C ARG A 54 3.79 0.28 -18.77
N HIS A 55 3.05 -0.17 -17.76
CA HIS A 55 2.86 -1.61 -17.52
C HIS A 55 2.08 -2.28 -18.65
N ALA A 56 1.01 -1.66 -19.15
CA ALA A 56 0.24 -2.21 -20.26
C ALA A 56 1.09 -2.34 -21.54
N ALA A 57 1.96 -1.37 -21.81
CA ALA A 57 2.91 -1.46 -22.93
C ALA A 57 3.90 -2.60 -22.73
N ALA A 58 4.43 -2.77 -21.50
CA ALA A 58 5.33 -3.88 -21.18
C ALA A 58 4.64 -5.24 -21.32
N TYR A 59 3.39 -5.40 -20.87
CA TYR A 59 2.64 -6.65 -21.00
C TYR A 59 2.34 -7.00 -22.47
N GLN A 60 2.08 -6.00 -23.32
CA GLN A 60 1.94 -6.19 -24.76
C GLN A 60 3.25 -6.64 -25.41
N GLN A 61 4.34 -5.94 -25.12
CA GLN A 61 5.64 -6.21 -25.75
C GLN A 61 6.26 -7.54 -25.28
N LEU A 62 6.19 -7.83 -23.99
CA LEU A 62 6.89 -8.96 -23.37
C LEU A 62 5.99 -10.19 -23.20
N GLY A 63 4.71 -9.98 -22.92
CA GLY A 63 3.75 -11.06 -22.70
C GLY A 63 2.87 -11.37 -23.91
N GLY A 64 2.93 -10.57 -24.99
CA GLY A 64 2.07 -10.75 -26.16
C GLY A 64 0.57 -10.49 -25.89
N TRP A 65 0.26 -9.72 -24.85
CA TRP A 65 -1.12 -9.40 -24.49
C TRP A 65 -1.74 -8.46 -25.53
N SER A 66 -3.06 -8.54 -25.73
CA SER A 66 -3.78 -7.48 -26.43
C SER A 66 -3.96 -6.24 -25.54
N ALA A 67 -4.19 -5.08 -26.15
CA ALA A 67 -4.17 -3.79 -25.45
C ALA A 67 -5.15 -3.71 -24.26
N THR A 68 -6.39 -4.14 -24.44
CA THR A 68 -7.43 -4.07 -23.40
C THR A 68 -7.10 -4.89 -22.15
N PRO A 69 -6.83 -6.21 -22.22
CA PRO A 69 -6.49 -6.99 -21.04
C PRO A 69 -5.16 -6.56 -20.40
N ALA A 70 -4.20 -6.08 -21.20
CA ALA A 70 -2.96 -5.51 -20.67
C ALA A 70 -3.23 -4.28 -19.78
N LEU A 71 -4.08 -3.37 -20.24
CA LEU A 71 -4.46 -2.18 -19.47
C LEU A 71 -5.23 -2.55 -18.19
N LEU A 72 -6.20 -3.45 -18.29
CA LEU A 72 -6.96 -3.92 -17.12
C LEU A 72 -6.04 -4.55 -16.06
N MET A 73 -5.11 -5.42 -16.48
CA MET A 73 -4.15 -6.03 -15.56
C MET A 73 -3.20 -5.02 -14.94
N ALA A 74 -2.81 -3.98 -15.68
CA ALA A 74 -1.96 -2.92 -15.15
C ALA A 74 -2.67 -2.15 -14.02
N TRP A 75 -3.97 -1.87 -14.20
CA TRP A 75 -4.81 -1.29 -13.16
C TRP A 75 -4.96 -2.23 -11.95
N PHE A 76 -5.27 -3.51 -12.17
CA PHE A 76 -5.41 -4.48 -11.08
C PHE A 76 -4.14 -4.61 -10.24
N ALA A 77 -2.98 -4.74 -10.89
CA ALA A 77 -1.70 -4.81 -10.19
C ALA A 77 -1.45 -3.55 -9.34
N HIS A 78 -1.71 -2.37 -9.89
CA HIS A 78 -1.48 -1.13 -9.16
C HIS A 78 -2.46 -0.93 -7.98
N LEU A 79 -3.74 -1.24 -8.18
CA LEU A 79 -4.74 -1.17 -7.11
C LEU A 79 -4.44 -2.17 -5.99
N ALA A 80 -3.95 -3.37 -6.32
CA ALA A 80 -3.53 -4.35 -5.32
C ALA A 80 -2.36 -3.83 -4.46
N VAL A 81 -1.33 -3.24 -5.08
CA VAL A 81 -0.22 -2.61 -4.34
C VAL A 81 -0.71 -1.44 -3.50
N SER A 82 -1.61 -0.62 -4.04
CA SER A 82 -2.17 0.55 -3.34
C SER A 82 -2.99 0.15 -2.10
N LEU A 83 -3.75 -0.95 -2.19
CA LEU A 83 -4.45 -1.54 -1.06
C LEU A 83 -3.46 -1.95 0.03
N VAL A 84 -2.36 -2.63 -0.33
CA VAL A 84 -1.31 -3.03 0.62
C VAL A 84 -0.66 -1.82 1.28
N TYR A 85 -0.36 -0.76 0.53
CA TYR A 85 0.16 0.49 1.11
C TYR A 85 -0.81 1.12 2.10
N GLY A 86 -2.10 1.16 1.76
CA GLY A 86 -3.17 1.58 2.67
C GLY A 86 -3.15 0.79 3.98
N LEU A 87 -3.15 -0.54 3.90
CA LEU A 87 -3.13 -1.42 5.06
C LEU A 87 -1.87 -1.24 5.91
N MET A 88 -0.69 -1.13 5.29
CA MET A 88 0.57 -0.86 6.01
C MET A 88 0.53 0.47 6.76
N CYS A 89 -0.02 1.53 6.15
CA CYS A 89 -0.22 2.81 6.81
C CYS A 89 -1.18 2.69 7.99
N GLY A 90 -2.28 1.95 7.82
CA GLY A 90 -3.23 1.64 8.89
C GLY A 90 -2.55 0.94 10.07
N LEU A 91 -1.70 -0.07 9.80
CA LEU A 91 -0.92 -0.77 10.82
C LEU A 91 0.03 0.17 11.58
N VAL A 92 0.76 1.04 10.88
CA VAL A 92 1.63 2.04 11.51
C VAL A 92 0.83 2.98 12.41
N VAL A 93 -0.29 3.52 11.90
CA VAL A 93 -1.14 4.44 12.66
C VAL A 93 -1.79 3.74 13.85
N MET A 94 -2.01 2.42 13.85
CA MET A 94 -2.41 1.68 15.06
C MET A 94 -1.27 1.51 16.05
N ALA A 95 -0.13 1.01 15.58
CA ALA A 95 1.00 0.61 16.42
C ALA A 95 1.72 1.80 17.06
N VAL A 96 1.66 2.97 16.43
CA VAL A 96 2.46 4.14 16.82
C VAL A 96 1.55 5.33 17.12
N SER A 97 1.69 5.95 18.29
CA SER A 97 0.91 7.14 18.69
C SER A 97 1.66 8.46 18.56
N ARG A 98 3.00 8.42 18.57
CA ARG A 98 3.85 9.62 18.55
C ARG A 98 4.03 10.10 17.11
N MET A 99 3.62 11.34 16.84
CA MET A 99 3.75 11.96 15.51
C MET A 99 5.15 11.86 14.88
N PRO A 100 6.26 12.12 15.61
CA PRO A 100 7.59 11.98 15.03
C PRO A 100 7.90 10.55 14.55
N MET A 101 7.40 9.54 15.26
CA MET A 101 7.59 8.14 14.88
C MET A 101 6.73 7.78 13.66
N ILE A 102 5.50 8.30 13.56
CA ILE A 102 4.67 8.14 12.36
C ILE A 102 5.34 8.78 11.14
N ALA A 103 5.88 9.99 11.30
CA ALA A 103 6.64 10.67 10.25
C ALA A 103 7.87 9.87 9.83
N LEU A 104 8.64 9.32 10.79
CA LEU A 104 9.79 8.46 10.50
C LEU A 104 9.40 7.22 9.69
N TRP A 105 8.32 6.53 10.07
CA TRP A 105 7.80 5.39 9.30
C TRP A 105 7.32 5.79 7.90
N THR A 106 6.70 6.96 7.77
CA THR A 106 6.30 7.53 6.47
C THR A 106 7.52 7.72 5.57
N LEU A 107 8.59 8.31 6.10
CA LEU A 107 9.85 8.52 5.38
C LEU A 107 10.53 7.18 5.05
N ALA A 108 10.53 6.23 5.97
CA ALA A 108 11.09 4.90 5.75
C ALA A 108 10.37 4.15 4.63
N PHE A 109 9.03 4.13 4.63
CA PHE A 109 8.25 3.53 3.54
C PHE A 109 8.46 4.24 2.21
N THR A 110 8.46 5.57 2.22
CA THR A 110 8.78 6.39 1.03
C THR A 110 10.13 6.00 0.44
N TRP A 111 11.17 5.92 1.28
CA TRP A 111 12.51 5.57 0.85
C TRP A 111 12.59 4.14 0.31
N VAL A 112 12.14 3.15 1.09
CA VAL A 112 12.21 1.74 0.71
C VAL A 112 11.45 1.49 -0.60
N THR A 113 10.22 1.99 -0.72
CA THR A 113 9.42 1.81 -1.94
C THR A 113 10.06 2.47 -3.15
N THR A 114 10.66 3.66 -3.00
CA THR A 114 11.40 4.32 -4.07
C THR A 114 12.61 3.50 -4.51
N VAL A 115 13.40 3.01 -3.55
CA VAL A 115 14.62 2.22 -3.79
C VAL A 115 14.31 0.95 -4.58
N ILE A 116 13.24 0.24 -4.21
CA ILE A 116 12.86 -1.01 -4.86
C ILE A 116 11.94 -0.82 -6.07
N ALA A 117 11.44 0.39 -6.35
CA ALA A 117 10.42 0.60 -7.38
C ALA A 117 10.85 0.07 -8.76
N PRO A 118 12.07 0.32 -9.27
CA PRO A 118 12.47 -0.21 -10.58
C PRO A 118 12.46 -1.76 -10.67
N PRO A 119 13.15 -2.52 -9.79
CA PRO A 119 13.10 -3.98 -9.85
C PRO A 119 11.72 -4.53 -9.52
N ALA A 120 10.96 -3.92 -8.60
CA ALA A 120 9.61 -4.36 -8.26
C ALA A 120 8.66 -4.24 -9.48
N ASN A 121 8.71 -3.12 -10.20
CA ASN A 121 7.89 -2.93 -11.39
C ASN A 121 8.24 -3.95 -12.49
N ALA A 122 9.53 -4.20 -12.73
CA ALA A 122 9.97 -5.19 -13.70
C ALA A 122 9.57 -6.62 -13.29
N LEU A 123 9.66 -6.94 -11.99
CA LEU A 123 9.24 -8.23 -11.45
C LEU A 123 7.73 -8.46 -11.63
N ILE A 124 6.90 -7.44 -11.37
CA ILE A 124 5.46 -7.50 -11.63
C ILE A 124 5.19 -7.80 -13.10
N VAL A 125 5.95 -7.18 -14.02
CA VAL A 125 5.84 -7.45 -15.46
C VAL A 125 6.16 -8.89 -15.79
N GLN A 126 7.25 -9.45 -15.26
CA GLN A 126 7.60 -10.86 -15.48
C GLN A 126 6.52 -11.79 -14.93
N LEU A 127 6.04 -11.54 -13.70
CA LEU A 127 5.00 -12.35 -13.03
C LEU A 127 3.67 -12.33 -13.80
N VAL A 128 3.16 -11.15 -14.15
CA VAL A 128 1.87 -11.00 -14.84
C VAL A 128 1.95 -11.52 -16.27
N SER A 129 3.11 -11.39 -16.92
CA SER A 129 3.32 -11.88 -18.28
C SER A 129 3.65 -13.38 -18.34
N TYR A 130 3.65 -14.09 -17.21
CA TYR A 130 4.04 -15.50 -17.10
C TYR A 130 5.43 -15.81 -17.68
N GLN A 131 6.34 -14.82 -17.62
CA GLN A 131 7.72 -15.04 -18.02
C GLN A 131 8.49 -15.82 -16.94
N GLN A 132 9.56 -16.48 -17.34
CA GLN A 132 10.50 -17.05 -16.38
C GLN A 132 11.09 -15.92 -15.53
N LEU A 133 10.98 -16.06 -14.21
CA LEU A 133 11.55 -15.10 -13.27
C LEU A 133 13.07 -15.09 -13.42
N ASP A 134 13.60 -13.97 -13.89
CA ASP A 134 15.00 -13.77 -14.16
C ASP A 134 15.48 -12.52 -13.41
N ALA A 135 16.08 -12.77 -12.23
CA ALA A 135 16.63 -11.72 -11.38
C ALA A 135 17.76 -10.95 -12.08
N GLY A 136 18.46 -11.55 -13.04
CA GLY A 136 19.53 -10.91 -13.81
C GLY A 136 19.03 -9.85 -14.80
N LYS A 137 17.72 -9.84 -15.11
CA LYS A 137 17.07 -8.85 -15.98
C LYS A 137 16.36 -7.73 -15.20
N LEU A 138 16.45 -7.73 -13.87
CA LEU A 138 15.84 -6.67 -13.07
C LEU A 138 16.69 -5.40 -13.12
N PRO A 139 16.08 -4.22 -13.30
CA PRO A 139 16.78 -2.96 -13.15
C PRO A 139 17.41 -2.82 -11.76
N GLY A 140 18.49 -2.04 -11.67
CA GLY A 140 19.12 -1.71 -10.40
C GLY A 140 18.19 -0.92 -9.46
N LEU A 141 18.57 -0.88 -8.18
CA LEU A 141 17.90 -0.08 -7.17
C LEU A 141 17.99 1.42 -7.47
N ASN A 142 16.98 2.19 -7.06
CA ASN A 142 16.95 3.64 -7.27
C ASN A 142 17.30 4.42 -6.00
N PHE A 143 18.52 4.95 -5.92
CA PHE A 143 18.94 5.81 -4.82
C PHE A 143 18.86 7.31 -5.13
N ASN A 144 18.27 7.67 -6.27
CA ASN A 144 18.16 9.07 -6.69
C ASN A 144 17.04 9.80 -5.95
N PHE A 145 17.26 11.10 -5.73
CA PHE A 145 16.24 12.02 -5.24
C PHE A 145 15.44 12.58 -6.43
N ASP A 146 14.54 11.74 -6.98
CA ASP A 146 13.82 11.99 -8.23
C ASP A 146 12.30 12.13 -8.04
N GLU A 147 11.56 12.19 -9.15
CA GLU A 147 10.11 12.31 -9.14
C GLU A 147 9.43 11.12 -8.44
N LYS A 148 10.04 9.92 -8.48
CA LYS A 148 9.48 8.75 -7.78
C LYS A 148 9.56 8.93 -6.28
N LEU A 149 10.66 9.48 -5.76
CA LEU A 149 10.77 9.78 -4.34
C LEU A 149 9.68 10.77 -3.91
N ALA A 150 9.54 11.87 -4.65
CA ALA A 150 8.53 12.89 -4.36
C ALA A 150 7.11 12.31 -4.40
N LEU A 151 6.81 11.49 -5.41
CA LEU A 151 5.49 10.89 -5.57
C LEU A 151 5.17 9.85 -4.49
N HIS A 152 6.11 8.99 -4.10
CA HIS A 152 5.90 8.08 -2.96
C HIS A 152 5.66 8.85 -1.67
N LEU A 153 6.42 9.94 -1.43
CA LEU A 153 6.23 10.78 -0.25
C LEU A 153 4.81 11.33 -0.18
N VAL A 154 4.34 11.89 -1.31
CA VAL A 154 2.98 12.44 -1.42
C VAL A 154 1.93 11.36 -1.19
N VAL A 155 2.10 10.16 -1.76
CA VAL A 155 1.17 9.03 -1.56
C VAL A 155 1.09 8.64 -0.09
N PHE A 156 2.23 8.38 0.55
CA PHE A 156 2.24 7.94 1.95
C PHE A 156 1.71 9.03 2.88
N ALA A 157 2.06 10.29 2.65
CA ALA A 157 1.50 11.41 3.41
C ALA A 157 -0.02 11.55 3.22
N ALA A 158 -0.52 11.40 2.00
CA ALA A 158 -1.94 11.49 1.66
C ALA A 158 -2.78 10.33 2.25
N ILE A 159 -2.17 9.18 2.55
CA ILE A 159 -2.81 8.07 3.25
C ILE A 159 -2.71 8.27 4.77
N ILE A 160 -1.50 8.49 5.29
CA ILE A 160 -1.24 8.54 6.74
C ILE A 160 -1.89 9.76 7.40
N GLY A 161 -1.90 10.93 6.75
CA GLY A 161 -2.48 12.15 7.30
C GLY A 161 -3.96 11.99 7.68
N PRO A 162 -4.85 11.63 6.73
CA PRO A 162 -6.26 11.39 7.02
C PRO A 162 -6.48 10.24 8.02
N LEU A 163 -5.71 9.15 7.94
CA LEU A 163 -5.82 8.04 8.90
C LEU A 163 -5.46 8.45 10.32
N TYR A 164 -4.42 9.27 10.48
CA TYR A 164 -4.06 9.80 11.79
C TYR A 164 -5.17 10.67 12.36
N VAL A 165 -5.74 11.57 11.55
CA VAL A 165 -6.88 12.41 11.95
C VAL A 165 -8.08 11.55 12.34
N TYR A 166 -8.42 10.56 11.51
CA TYR A 166 -9.52 9.63 11.77
C TYR A 166 -9.34 8.88 13.09
N ARG A 167 -8.13 8.35 13.37
CA ARG A 167 -7.81 7.69 14.65
C ARG A 167 -7.94 8.64 15.83
N LYS A 168 -7.52 9.90 15.69
CA LYS A 168 -7.62 10.89 16.77
C LYS A 168 -9.08 11.21 17.10
N MET A 169 -9.96 11.24 16.10
CA MET A 169 -11.40 11.43 16.27
C MET A 169 -12.11 10.17 16.77
N ASN A 170 -11.59 8.98 16.44
CA ASN A 170 -12.15 7.67 16.81
C ASN A 170 -11.06 6.81 17.46
N PRO A 171 -10.76 7.00 18.76
CA PRO A 171 -9.66 6.33 19.42
C PRO A 171 -9.84 4.80 19.43
N VAL A 172 -9.08 4.10 18.60
CA VAL A 172 -9.02 2.64 18.59
C VAL A 172 -8.28 2.17 19.85
N GLY A 173 -9.03 1.72 20.85
CA GLY A 173 -8.54 0.88 21.95
C GLY A 173 -7.47 1.47 22.88
N ARG A 174 -7.46 2.78 23.16
CA ARG A 174 -6.58 3.34 24.20
C ARG A 174 -7.20 3.16 25.59
N SER A 175 -6.62 2.23 26.35
CA SER A 175 -6.63 2.30 27.82
C SER A 175 -5.63 3.37 28.18
N ASP A 176 -6.07 4.62 28.33
CA ASP A 176 -5.21 5.67 28.86
C ASP A 176 -5.00 5.41 30.36
N ALA A 177 -3.96 4.63 30.65
CA ALA A 177 -3.33 4.53 31.95
C ALA A 177 -1.85 4.90 31.76
N THR A 178 -1.58 6.21 31.58
CA THR A 178 -0.38 6.97 31.98
C THR A 178 -0.61 8.43 31.67
#